data_AF-A0A914HZ49-F1
#
_entry.id   AF-A0A914HZ49-F1
#
_cell.length_a   1.000
_cell.length_b   1.000
_cell.length_c   1.000
_cell.angle_alpha   90.00
_cell.angle_beta   90.00
_cell.angle_gamma   90.00
#
_symmetry.space_group_name_H-M   'P 1'
#
loop_
_entity.id
_entity.type
_entity.pdbx_description
1 polymer ?
#
loop_
_entity_poly.entity_id
_entity_poly.type
_entity_poly.pdbx_seq_one_letter_code
_entity_poly.pdbx_strand_id
1 'polypeptide(L)'
;MDIPTKGAKSVTVLNTGHEKARVTVILTARSDGVKLPPFVLLPKKRTVPEIVRRFKNKLVLSWCGRTWMDNELTTKYLEEVFGNFFFGNRLLIWDSFRCHISADTKQTLQRLAIHTAVVPGGTTKYIQVPDVSWNAPFKNSIRELHSDWMLHGDKPTTSAWETLSKDIIVKSFLCCGISKEDDGKNDALIHVFKKDGAIPNGLPLLRQRRQEDDMIKLVEEIDLNEDENIGSDFSIEL
;
A
#
# COMPACT_ATOMS: atom_id res chain seq x y z
N MET A 1 -3.50 31.80 35.02
CA MET A 1 -2.42 31.40 34.10
C MET A 1 -1.35 30.83 34.99
N ASP A 2 -1.44 29.54 35.31
CA ASP A 2 -0.57 28.90 36.30
C ASP A 2 0.45 28.05 35.56
N ILE A 3 1.71 28.42 35.72
CA ILE A 3 2.85 27.70 35.16
C ILE A 3 3.11 26.51 36.10
N PRO A 4 3.06 25.25 35.65
CA PRO A 4 3.29 24.12 36.55
C PRO A 4 4.76 24.06 36.95
N THR A 5 5.01 23.96 38.25
CA THR A 5 6.35 23.75 38.83
C THR A 5 6.97 22.42 38.38
N LYS A 6 8.26 22.48 38.03
CA LYS A 6 9.10 21.39 37.56
C LYS A 6 9.10 20.22 38.58
N GLY A 7 8.52 19.06 38.22
CA GLY A 7 8.61 17.83 39.04
C GLY A 7 7.37 16.92 39.14
N ALA A 8 6.25 17.19 38.47
CA ALA A 8 5.06 16.32 38.53
C ALA A 8 5.23 15.03 37.69
N LYS A 9 5.06 13.86 38.33
CA LYS A 9 5.16 12.51 37.70
C LYS A 9 3.97 12.10 36.83
N SER A 10 3.02 13.01 36.60
CA SER A 10 1.94 12.85 35.63
C SER A 10 1.35 14.24 35.35
N VAL A 11 1.34 14.63 34.07
CA VAL A 11 0.55 15.77 33.61
C VAL A 11 -0.81 15.22 33.23
N THR A 12 -1.83 15.52 34.02
CA THR A 12 -3.22 15.17 33.71
C THR A 12 -3.66 16.01 32.52
N VAL A 13 -3.59 15.44 31.31
CA VAL A 13 -4.21 16.02 30.12
C VAL A 13 -5.72 15.87 30.29
N LEU A 14 -6.41 16.98 30.55
CA LEU A 14 -7.86 17.05 30.53
C LEU A 14 -8.33 16.74 29.10
N ASN A 15 -8.77 15.50 28.86
CA ASN A 15 -9.52 15.18 27.65
C ASN A 15 -10.88 15.88 27.75
N THR A 16 -11.08 16.93 26.96
CA THR A 16 -12.43 17.38 26.59
C THR A 16 -13.18 16.15 26.09
N GLY A 17 -14.31 15.79 26.71
CA GLY A 17 -15.04 14.51 26.58
C GLY A 17 -15.59 14.13 25.19
N HIS A 18 -14.83 14.39 24.12
CA HIS A 18 -15.03 13.87 22.79
C HIS A 18 -14.69 12.38 22.81
N GLU A 19 -15.70 11.54 22.57
CA GLU A 19 -15.46 10.12 22.28
C GLU A 19 -14.37 9.97 21.21
N LYS A 20 -13.50 8.98 21.38
CA LYS A 20 -12.47 8.65 20.39
C LYS A 20 -13.14 8.26 19.07
N ALA A 21 -13.32 9.22 18.17
CA ALA A 21 -13.80 8.96 16.83
C ALA A 21 -12.79 8.06 16.11
N ARG A 22 -13.20 6.82 15.82
CA ARG A 22 -12.42 5.91 14.98
C ARG A 22 -12.70 6.23 13.52
N VAL A 23 -11.64 6.42 12.74
CA VAL A 23 -11.67 6.64 11.30
C VAL A 23 -10.69 5.67 10.68
N THR A 24 -11.05 5.09 9.54
CA THR A 24 -10.17 4.21 8.78
C THR A 24 -9.70 4.94 7.54
N VAL A 25 -8.40 4.85 7.27
CA VAL A 25 -7.74 5.51 6.14
C VAL A 25 -6.98 4.43 5.37
N ILE A 26 -7.20 4.37 4.06
CA ILE A 26 -6.40 3.58 3.14
C ILE A 26 -5.40 4.52 2.47
N LEU A 27 -4.12 4.17 2.58
CA LEU A 27 -3.01 4.91 1.99
C LEU A 27 -2.40 4.10 0.86
N THR A 28 -2.15 4.77 -0.25
CA THR A 28 -1.66 4.14 -1.48
C THR A 28 -0.60 5.03 -2.10
N ALA A 29 0.55 4.46 -2.47
CA ALA A 29 1.52 5.16 -3.29
C ALA A 29 2.16 4.22 -4.30
N ARG A 30 2.91 4.81 -5.22
CA ARG A 30 3.63 4.15 -6.31
C ARG A 30 5.11 4.05 -5.98
N SER A 31 5.79 3.11 -6.65
CA SER A 31 7.23 2.90 -6.51
C SER A 31 8.10 4.08 -6.95
N ASP A 32 7.56 5.02 -7.72
CA ASP A 32 8.21 6.29 -8.07
C ASP A 32 8.01 7.40 -7.02
N GLY A 33 7.37 7.08 -5.90
CA GLY A 33 7.14 8.00 -4.79
C GLY A 33 5.88 8.85 -4.91
N VAL A 34 5.07 8.69 -5.97
CA VAL A 34 3.79 9.38 -6.09
C VAL A 34 2.79 8.79 -5.10
N LYS A 35 2.30 9.64 -4.21
CA LYS A 35 1.26 9.33 -3.23
C LYS A 35 -0.13 9.60 -3.83
N LEU A 36 -1.02 8.61 -3.79
CA LEU A 36 -2.41 8.80 -4.19
C LEU A 36 -3.22 9.46 -3.06
N PRO A 37 -4.36 10.11 -3.37
CA PRO A 37 -5.25 10.66 -2.36
C PRO A 37 -5.72 9.58 -1.37
N PRO A 38 -5.61 9.82 -0.04
CA PRO A 38 -6.12 8.88 0.95
C PRO A 38 -7.63 8.64 0.81
N PHE A 39 -8.04 7.37 0.90
CA PHE A 39 -9.45 6.99 0.96
C PHE A 39 -9.89 6.86 2.41
N VAL A 40 -10.88 7.64 2.83
CA VAL A 40 -11.23 7.85 4.24
C VAL A 40 -12.66 7.40 4.50
N LEU A 41 -12.80 6.42 5.40
CA LEU A 41 -14.09 5.89 5.84
C LEU A 41 -14.58 6.72 7.03
N LEU A 42 -15.66 7.47 6.82
CA LEU A 42 -16.28 8.27 7.85
C LEU A 42 -17.41 7.46 8.54
N PRO A 43 -17.43 7.41 9.88
CA PRO A 43 -18.47 6.71 10.65
C PRO A 43 -19.82 7.46 10.65
N LYS A 44 -20.13 8.17 9.56
CA LYS A 44 -21.39 8.89 9.35
C LYS A 44 -21.89 8.62 7.94
N LYS A 45 -23.20 8.40 7.80
CA LYS A 45 -23.86 8.29 6.48
C LYS A 45 -24.17 9.65 5.85
N ARG A 46 -24.46 10.65 6.69
CA ARG A 46 -24.76 12.01 6.24
C ARG A 46 -23.50 12.82 6.06
N THR A 47 -23.35 13.44 4.89
CA THR A 47 -22.27 14.37 4.59
C THR A 47 -22.30 15.59 5.51
N VAL A 48 -21.13 16.03 5.96
CA VAL A 48 -20.96 17.31 6.67
C VAL A 48 -20.37 18.33 5.69
N PRO A 49 -21.11 19.39 5.32
CA PRO A 49 -20.67 20.35 4.30
C PRO A 49 -19.29 20.97 4.57
N GLU A 50 -18.97 21.26 5.83
CA GLU A 50 -17.65 21.82 6.21
C GLU A 50 -16.51 20.86 5.86
N ILE A 51 -16.66 19.56 6.17
CA ILE A 51 -15.66 18.53 5.86
C ILE A 51 -15.50 18.39 4.34
N VAL A 52 -16.61 18.32 3.61
CA VAL A 52 -16.58 18.25 2.14
C VAL A 52 -15.86 19.47 1.56
N ARG A 53 -16.26 20.69 1.96
CA ARG A 53 -15.65 21.94 1.48
C ARG A 53 -14.14 21.97 1.72
N ARG A 54 -13.68 21.49 2.88
CA ARG A 54 -12.27 21.55 3.28
C ARG A 54 -11.41 20.46 2.63
N PHE A 55 -11.95 19.27 2.42
CA PHE A 55 -11.14 18.08 2.12
C PHE A 55 -11.44 17.40 0.79
N LYS A 56 -12.51 17.75 0.06
CA LYS A 56 -12.90 17.08 -1.20
C LYS A 56 -11.80 17.02 -2.28
N ASN A 57 -10.89 17.99 -2.28
CA ASN A 57 -9.79 18.06 -3.25
C ASN A 57 -8.49 17.41 -2.74
N LYS A 58 -8.50 16.89 -1.51
CA LYS A 58 -7.31 16.32 -0.84
C LYS A 58 -7.50 14.86 -0.47
N LEU A 59 -8.74 14.44 -0.21
CA LEU A 59 -9.13 13.13 0.29
C LEU A 59 -10.30 12.60 -0.53
N VAL A 60 -10.33 11.29 -0.70
CA VAL A 60 -11.54 10.59 -1.17
C VAL A 60 -12.36 10.21 0.05
N LEU A 61 -13.55 10.82 0.19
CA LEU A 61 -14.37 10.72 1.40
C LEU A 61 -15.52 9.72 1.22
N SER A 62 -15.50 8.62 1.98
CA SER A 62 -16.59 7.63 2.00
C SER A 62 -17.45 7.75 3.26
N TRP A 63 -18.63 8.37 3.10
CA TRP A 63 -19.65 8.54 4.15
C TRP A 63 -20.47 7.26 4.36
N CYS A 64 -19.83 6.20 4.84
CA CYS A 64 -20.41 4.86 4.90
C CYS A 64 -21.08 4.51 6.24
N GLY A 65 -20.87 5.30 7.29
CA GLY A 65 -21.41 4.99 8.62
C GLY A 65 -20.70 3.83 9.33
N ARG A 66 -19.53 3.41 8.82
CA ARG A 66 -18.71 2.32 9.37
C ARG A 66 -17.22 2.67 9.27
N THR A 67 -16.38 1.87 9.94
CA THR A 67 -14.92 2.05 9.99
C THR A 67 -14.17 0.80 9.53
N TRP A 68 -14.81 -0.07 8.76
CA TRP A 68 -14.23 -1.32 8.27
C TRP A 68 -14.56 -1.49 6.79
N MET A 69 -13.68 -2.20 6.07
CA MET A 69 -13.75 -2.42 4.63
C MET A 69 -14.54 -3.68 4.30
N ASP A 70 -15.30 -3.63 3.20
CA ASP A 70 -16.01 -4.74 2.59
C ASP A 70 -15.91 -4.69 1.07
N ASN A 71 -16.54 -5.62 0.35
CA ASN A 71 -16.48 -5.67 -1.11
C ASN A 71 -16.95 -4.36 -1.74
N GLU A 72 -18.08 -3.79 -1.28
CA GLU A 72 -18.63 -2.53 -1.78
C GLU A 72 -17.62 -1.37 -1.61
N LEU A 73 -17.04 -1.22 -0.42
CA LEU A 73 -16.06 -0.17 -0.17
C LEU A 73 -14.73 -0.40 -0.90
N THR A 74 -14.32 -1.66 -1.09
CA THR A 74 -13.14 -1.99 -1.89
C THR A 74 -13.33 -1.60 -3.35
N THR A 75 -14.48 -1.93 -3.94
CA THR A 75 -14.83 -1.51 -5.31
C THR A 75 -14.80 0.00 -5.43
N LYS A 76 -15.48 0.71 -4.50
CA LYS A 76 -15.49 2.17 -4.48
C LYS A 76 -14.09 2.77 -4.36
N TYR A 77 -13.26 2.22 -3.48
CA TYR A 77 -11.86 2.63 -3.32
C TYR A 77 -11.09 2.49 -4.65
N LEU A 78 -11.21 1.34 -5.32
CA LEU A 78 -10.52 1.10 -6.58
C LEU A 78 -10.95 2.11 -7.66
N GLU A 79 -12.25 2.35 -7.79
CA GLU A 79 -12.80 3.27 -8.78
C GLU A 79 -12.44 4.73 -8.51
N GLU A 80 -12.56 5.20 -7.28
CA GLU A 80 -12.35 6.62 -6.95
C GLU A 80 -10.86 6.99 -6.80
N VAL A 81 -10.00 6.05 -6.38
CA VAL A 81 -8.56 6.31 -6.17
C VAL A 81 -7.72 6.02 -7.42
N PHE A 82 -7.99 4.92 -8.13
CA PHE A 82 -7.20 4.56 -9.32
C PHE A 82 -7.84 5.08 -10.61
N GLY A 83 -9.17 5.12 -10.68
CA GLY A 83 -9.91 5.55 -11.85
C GLY A 83 -9.65 4.72 -13.12
N ASN A 84 -10.35 5.12 -14.20
CA ASN A 84 -10.24 4.49 -15.51
C ASN A 84 -9.12 5.08 -16.39
N PHE A 85 -8.50 6.19 -15.97
CA PHE A 85 -7.69 7.05 -16.85
C PHE A 85 -6.19 7.03 -16.53
N PHE A 86 -5.60 5.85 -16.43
CA PHE A 86 -4.14 5.72 -16.46
C PHE A 86 -3.73 4.87 -17.65
N PHE A 87 -2.94 5.46 -18.55
CA PHE A 87 -2.26 4.72 -19.60
C PHE A 87 -1.11 3.90 -18.98
N GLY A 88 -1.05 2.61 -19.30
CA GLY A 88 0.05 1.71 -18.92
C GLY A 88 -0.33 0.61 -17.91
N ASN A 89 0.59 -0.33 -17.73
CA ASN A 89 0.41 -1.49 -16.86
C ASN A 89 0.43 -1.08 -15.39
N ARG A 90 -0.61 -1.45 -14.64
CA ARG A 90 -0.76 -1.15 -13.21
C ARG A 90 -0.75 -2.44 -12.41
N LEU A 91 0.08 -2.49 -11.37
CA LEU A 91 0.13 -3.59 -10.39
C LEU A 91 -0.22 -3.05 -9.01
N LEU A 92 -1.30 -3.57 -8.42
CA LEU A 92 -1.69 -3.32 -7.04
C LEU A 92 -1.24 -4.47 -6.14
N ILE A 93 -0.37 -4.15 -5.18
CA ILE A 93 0.13 -5.10 -4.18
C ILE A 93 -0.54 -4.80 -2.85
N TRP A 94 -1.23 -5.79 -2.28
CA TRP A 94 -1.96 -5.67 -1.01
C TRP A 94 -2.07 -7.01 -0.28
N ASP A 95 -2.59 -7.00 0.95
CA ASP A 95 -2.73 -8.20 1.76
C ASP A 95 -3.88 -9.12 1.30
N SER A 96 -3.92 -10.32 1.87
CA SER A 96 -4.96 -11.32 1.61
C SER A 96 -6.27 -11.08 2.38
N PHE A 97 -6.58 -9.82 2.72
CA PHE A 97 -7.83 -9.50 3.41
C PHE A 97 -9.04 -9.95 2.57
N ARG A 98 -10.10 -10.47 3.22
CA ARG A 98 -11.17 -11.21 2.53
C ARG A 98 -11.80 -10.44 1.37
N CYS A 99 -12.06 -9.15 1.54
CA CYS A 99 -12.64 -8.34 0.46
C CYS A 99 -11.65 -7.94 -0.62
N HIS A 100 -10.33 -8.02 -0.39
CA HIS A 100 -9.30 -7.76 -1.40
C HIS A 100 -9.16 -8.93 -2.39
N ILE A 101 -9.45 -10.16 -1.95
CA ILE A 101 -9.32 -11.38 -2.76
C ILE A 101 -10.65 -11.94 -3.28
N SER A 102 -11.76 -11.23 -3.06
CA SER A 102 -13.10 -11.66 -3.45
C SER A 102 -13.29 -11.64 -4.98
N ALA A 103 -14.29 -12.39 -5.46
CA ALA A 103 -14.65 -12.42 -6.88
C ALA A 103 -15.04 -11.03 -7.40
N ASP A 104 -15.86 -10.29 -6.64
CA ASP A 104 -16.31 -8.92 -6.99
C ASP A 104 -15.12 -7.96 -7.17
N THR A 105 -14.13 -8.06 -6.27
CA THR A 105 -12.92 -7.26 -6.35
C THR A 105 -12.07 -7.64 -7.56
N LYS A 106 -11.92 -8.93 -7.86
CA LYS A 106 -11.23 -9.39 -9.07
C LYS A 106 -11.90 -8.88 -10.34
N GLN A 107 -13.23 -8.91 -10.41
CA GLN A 107 -13.99 -8.37 -11.54
C GLN A 107 -13.78 -6.85 -11.69
N THR A 108 -13.75 -6.12 -10.57
CA THR A 108 -13.46 -4.68 -10.58
C THR A 108 -12.05 -4.39 -11.07
N LEU A 109 -11.04 -5.11 -10.56
CA LEU A 109 -9.65 -5.00 -10.99
C LEU A 109 -9.49 -5.26 -12.49
N GLN A 110 -10.15 -6.30 -13.02
CA GLN A 110 -10.16 -6.61 -14.45
C GLN A 110 -10.76 -5.47 -15.27
N ARG A 111 -11.94 -4.95 -14.88
CA ARG A 111 -12.58 -3.82 -15.57
C ARG A 111 -11.72 -2.56 -15.56
N LEU A 112 -10.97 -2.35 -14.47
CA LEU A 112 -10.04 -1.25 -14.35
C LEU A 112 -8.68 -1.55 -15.01
N ALA A 113 -8.43 -2.72 -15.60
CA ALA A 113 -7.11 -3.09 -16.12
C ALA A 113 -5.98 -2.89 -15.08
N ILE A 114 -6.22 -3.39 -13.85
CA ILE A 114 -5.26 -3.39 -12.75
C ILE A 114 -4.90 -4.84 -12.45
N HIS A 115 -3.63 -5.20 -12.63
CA HIS A 115 -3.09 -6.46 -12.14
C HIS A 115 -2.95 -6.41 -10.62
N THR A 116 -3.01 -7.57 -9.96
CA THR A 116 -2.83 -7.65 -8.52
C THR A 116 -1.80 -8.70 -8.13
N ALA A 117 -1.05 -8.41 -7.08
CA ALA A 117 -0.28 -9.40 -6.34
C ALA A 117 -0.71 -9.37 -4.87
N VAL A 118 -0.89 -10.56 -4.30
CA VAL A 118 -1.37 -10.71 -2.92
C VAL A 118 -0.20 -11.08 -2.02
N VAL A 119 0.02 -10.28 -0.98
CA VAL A 119 0.99 -10.56 0.09
C VAL A 119 0.48 -11.77 0.88
N PRO A 120 1.26 -12.85 1.00
CA PRO A 120 0.86 -14.03 1.76
C PRO A 120 0.58 -13.71 3.23
N GLY A 121 -0.38 -14.45 3.81
CA GLY A 121 -0.74 -14.30 5.22
C GLY A 121 0.47 -14.46 6.15
N GLY A 122 0.58 -13.61 7.18
CA GLY A 122 1.67 -13.64 8.15
C GLY A 122 2.98 -13.00 7.68
N THR A 123 3.05 -12.54 6.42
CA THR A 123 4.26 -11.93 5.84
C THR A 123 4.20 -10.41 5.68
N THR A 124 3.09 -9.76 6.05
CA THR A 124 2.88 -8.33 5.86
C THR A 124 3.97 -7.47 6.50
N LYS A 125 4.36 -7.80 7.74
CA LYS A 125 5.49 -7.18 8.46
C LYS A 125 6.86 -7.28 7.77
N TYR A 126 6.98 -8.12 6.73
CA TYR A 126 8.20 -8.34 5.98
C TYR A 126 8.13 -7.70 4.59
N ILE A 127 7.02 -7.83 3.86
CA ILE A 127 6.97 -7.46 2.44
C ILE A 127 5.86 -6.47 2.08
N GLN A 128 4.93 -6.18 2.99
CA GLN A 128 3.92 -5.16 2.75
C GLN A 128 4.51 -3.78 3.05
N VAL A 129 4.81 -3.04 1.99
CA VAL A 129 5.42 -1.70 2.02
C VAL A 129 4.80 -0.81 3.11
N PRO A 130 3.46 -0.70 3.22
CA PRO A 130 2.88 0.07 4.29
C PRO A 130 3.26 -0.30 5.71
N ASP A 131 3.22 -1.58 6.03
CA ASP A 131 3.48 -2.07 7.39
C ASP A 131 4.96 -1.99 7.74
N VAL A 132 5.83 -2.17 6.75
CA VAL A 132 7.27 -2.10 6.94
C VAL A 132 7.75 -0.66 7.13
N SER A 133 7.21 0.30 6.37
CA SER A 133 7.87 1.61 6.23
C SER A 133 7.05 2.81 6.68
N TRP A 134 5.82 3.00 6.20
CA TRP A 134 5.14 4.30 6.38
C TRP A 134 3.95 4.31 7.35
N ASN A 135 3.39 3.17 7.76
CA ASN A 135 2.21 3.17 8.62
C ASN A 135 2.54 3.73 10.01
N ALA A 136 3.71 3.37 10.54
CA ALA A 136 4.21 3.89 11.82
C ALA A 136 4.47 5.42 11.77
N PRO A 137 5.29 5.97 10.86
CA PRO A 137 5.53 7.41 10.81
C PRO A 137 4.27 8.21 10.45
N PHE A 138 3.38 7.69 9.58
CA PHE A 138 2.09 8.33 9.33
C PHE A 138 1.24 8.45 10.62
N LYS A 139 1.11 7.35 11.37
CA LYS A 139 0.37 7.34 12.64
C LYS A 139 1.01 8.27 13.68
N ASN A 140 2.34 8.36 13.72
CA ASN A 140 3.04 9.27 14.61
C ASN A 140 2.80 10.73 14.22
N SER A 141 2.88 11.07 12.93
CA SER A 141 2.59 12.42 12.45
C SER A 141 1.14 12.85 12.75
N ILE A 142 0.15 11.94 12.61
CA ILE A 142 -1.23 12.23 13.04
C ILE A 142 -1.31 12.52 14.54
N ARG A 143 -0.58 11.77 15.38
CA ARG A 143 -0.57 11.98 16.84
C ARG A 143 0.06 13.33 17.21
N GLU A 144 1.18 13.67 16.58
CA GLU A 144 1.87 14.94 16.78
C GLU A 144 0.97 16.11 16.38
N LEU A 145 0.40 16.08 15.18
CA LEU A 145 -0.53 17.12 14.71
C LEU A 145 -1.76 17.26 15.61
N HIS A 146 -2.26 16.15 16.16
CA HIS A 146 -3.37 16.18 17.11
C HIS A 146 -2.94 16.79 18.45
N SER A 147 -1.78 16.41 18.99
CA SER A 147 -1.23 16.98 20.22
C SER A 147 -1.01 18.49 20.09
N ASP A 148 -0.41 18.95 19.00
CA ASP A 148 -0.17 20.37 18.74
C ASP A 148 -1.48 21.15 18.66
N TRP A 149 -2.49 20.60 17.97
CA TRP A 149 -3.82 21.20 17.93
C TRP A 149 -4.45 21.30 19.33
N MET A 150 -4.31 20.27 20.15
CA MET A 150 -4.85 20.27 21.51
C MET A 150 -4.12 21.26 22.45
N LEU A 151 -2.82 21.49 22.23
CA LEU A 151 -2.00 22.40 23.05
C LEU A 151 -2.13 23.86 22.63
N HIS A 152 -2.17 24.13 21.32
CA HIS A 152 -2.11 25.47 20.76
C HIS A 152 -3.45 25.96 20.22
N GLY A 153 -4.45 25.08 20.04
CA GLY A 153 -5.77 25.41 19.50
C GLY A 153 -5.79 25.55 17.97
N ASP A 154 -4.63 25.63 17.33
CA ASP A 154 -4.49 25.80 15.89
C ASP A 154 -4.71 24.48 15.14
N LYS A 155 -5.66 24.48 14.20
CA LYS A 155 -5.93 23.31 13.37
C LYS A 155 -4.72 23.04 12.46
N PRO A 156 -4.34 21.76 12.24
CA PRO A 156 -3.24 21.42 11.33
C PRO A 156 -3.43 22.04 9.94
N THR A 157 -2.37 22.66 9.43
CA THR A 157 -2.30 23.26 8.08
C THR A 157 -1.78 22.25 7.05
N THR A 158 -0.92 21.33 7.47
CA THR A 158 -0.33 20.25 6.66
C THR A 158 -0.98 18.90 6.98
N SER A 159 -1.08 18.01 5.99
CA SER A 159 -1.56 16.64 6.22
C SER A 159 -0.39 15.71 6.59
N ALA A 160 -0.61 14.76 7.49
CA ALA A 160 0.39 13.74 7.84
C ALA A 160 0.81 12.86 6.66
N TRP A 161 -0.01 12.78 5.61
CA TRP A 161 0.37 12.07 4.39
C TRP A 161 1.40 12.86 3.59
N GLU A 162 1.32 14.19 3.62
CA GLU A 162 2.28 15.06 2.93
C GLU A 162 3.63 15.18 3.63
N THR A 163 3.68 14.98 4.95
CA THR A 163 4.94 15.03 5.72
C THR A 163 5.88 13.86 5.41
N LEU A 164 5.35 12.74 4.89
CA LEU A 164 6.17 11.64 4.41
C LEU A 164 6.88 12.00 3.11
N SER A 165 8.22 11.97 3.15
CA SER A 165 9.05 12.31 2.00
C SER A 165 8.92 11.28 0.87
N LYS A 166 9.09 11.76 -0.37
CA LYS A 166 9.14 10.90 -1.57
C LYS A 166 10.17 9.79 -1.43
N ASP A 167 11.32 10.10 -0.85
CA ASP A 167 12.42 9.15 -0.67
C ASP A 167 12.07 7.99 0.26
N ILE A 168 11.32 8.25 1.34
CA ILE A 168 10.82 7.17 2.22
C ILE A 168 9.94 6.22 1.40
N ILE A 169 9.08 6.77 0.53
CA ILE A 169 8.21 5.97 -0.32
C ILE A 169 9.05 5.12 -1.27
N VAL A 170 9.91 5.72 -2.08
CA VAL A 170 10.71 4.99 -3.08
C VAL A 170 11.56 3.90 -2.42
N LYS A 171 12.28 4.23 -1.34
CA LYS A 171 13.13 3.27 -0.63
C LYS A 171 12.33 2.13 -0.02
N SER A 172 11.10 2.37 0.42
CA SER A 172 10.27 1.33 1.03
C SER A 172 9.91 0.19 0.08
N PHE A 173 9.67 0.49 -1.21
CA PHE A 173 9.42 -0.54 -2.23
C PHE A 173 10.64 -1.45 -2.40
N LEU A 174 11.83 -0.86 -2.55
CA LEU A 174 13.08 -1.61 -2.70
C LEU A 174 13.40 -2.45 -1.46
N CYS A 175 13.21 -1.88 -0.26
CA CYS A 175 13.38 -2.60 1.01
C CYS A 175 12.48 -3.84 1.10
N CYS A 176 11.27 -3.78 0.54
CA CYS A 176 10.33 -4.90 0.51
C CYS A 176 10.54 -5.86 -0.68
N GLY A 177 11.60 -5.69 -1.47
CA GLY A 177 11.86 -6.52 -2.64
C GLY A 177 10.92 -6.27 -3.81
N ILE A 178 10.28 -5.11 -3.86
CA ILE A 178 9.38 -4.71 -4.95
C ILE A 178 10.15 -3.72 -5.83
N SER A 179 10.59 -4.19 -6.99
CA SER A 179 11.35 -3.42 -7.98
C SER A 179 10.73 -3.60 -9.37
N LYS A 180 11.04 -2.68 -10.29
CA LYS A 180 10.71 -2.88 -11.72
C LYS A 180 11.76 -3.74 -12.42
N GLU A 181 12.97 -3.72 -11.90
CA GLU A 181 14.12 -4.45 -12.41
C GLU A 181 14.22 -5.82 -11.77
N ASP A 182 14.51 -6.81 -12.60
CA ASP A 182 14.65 -8.23 -12.28
C ASP A 182 16.12 -8.70 -12.25
N ASP A 183 17.05 -7.85 -12.70
CA ASP A 183 18.51 -8.07 -12.72
C ASP A 183 19.16 -8.24 -11.33
N GLY A 184 18.40 -8.04 -10.26
CA GLY A 184 18.85 -8.19 -8.88
C GLY A 184 19.77 -7.08 -8.36
N LYS A 185 19.96 -5.98 -9.10
CA LYS A 185 20.79 -4.85 -8.64
C LYS A 185 20.32 -4.26 -7.31
N ASN A 186 19.02 -4.40 -7.01
CA ASN A 186 18.38 -3.87 -5.81
C ASN A 186 18.24 -4.91 -4.68
N ASP A 187 18.62 -6.18 -4.88
CA ASP A 187 18.34 -7.24 -3.90
C ASP A 187 19.06 -7.01 -2.57
N ALA A 188 20.23 -6.37 -2.61
CA ALA A 188 20.99 -6.02 -1.40
C ALA A 188 20.25 -5.00 -0.49
N LEU A 189 19.23 -4.33 -1.01
CA LEU A 189 18.40 -3.39 -0.24
C LEU A 189 17.29 -4.08 0.55
N ILE A 190 16.96 -5.33 0.22
CA ILE A 190 15.85 -6.06 0.82
C ILE A 190 16.11 -6.25 2.32
N HIS A 191 15.25 -5.67 3.15
CA HIS A 191 15.54 -5.50 4.58
C HIS A 191 15.59 -6.84 5.32
N VAL A 192 14.77 -7.81 4.92
CA VAL A 192 14.76 -9.14 5.55
C VAL A 192 16.06 -9.91 5.30
N PHE A 193 16.83 -9.57 4.27
CA PHE A 193 18.11 -10.23 3.95
C PHE A 193 19.33 -9.57 4.60
N LYS A 194 19.14 -8.48 5.34
CA LYS A 194 20.23 -7.86 6.08
C LYS A 194 20.72 -8.77 7.20
N LYS A 195 21.94 -8.51 7.70
CA LYS A 195 22.58 -9.31 8.76
C LYS A 195 21.71 -9.45 10.03
N ASP A 196 20.95 -8.41 10.34
CA ASP A 196 19.99 -8.30 11.45
C ASP A 196 18.53 -8.52 11.01
N GLY A 197 18.31 -8.87 9.74
CA GLY A 197 17.00 -9.13 9.15
C GLY A 197 16.43 -10.50 9.53
N ALA A 198 15.18 -10.74 9.12
CA ALA A 198 14.49 -11.99 9.43
C ALA A 198 15.08 -13.23 8.74
N ILE A 199 15.78 -13.04 7.62
CA ILE A 199 16.38 -14.10 6.79
C ILE A 199 17.77 -13.65 6.31
N PRO A 200 18.78 -13.56 7.20
CA PRO A 200 20.10 -12.98 6.86
C PRO A 200 20.85 -13.66 5.70
N ASN A 201 20.52 -14.92 5.40
CA ASN A 201 21.09 -15.69 4.29
C ASN A 201 20.11 -15.84 3.11
N GLY A 202 19.10 -14.96 3.00
CA GLY A 202 18.08 -15.05 1.96
C GLY A 202 18.56 -14.60 0.59
N LEU A 203 19.60 -13.77 0.51
CA LEU A 203 20.11 -13.26 -0.77
C LEU A 203 20.67 -14.37 -1.69
N PRO A 204 21.53 -15.31 -1.20
CA PRO A 204 21.91 -16.47 -1.99
C PRO A 204 20.72 -17.33 -2.45
N LEU A 205 19.72 -17.53 -1.58
CA LEU A 205 18.53 -18.32 -1.90
C LEU A 205 17.68 -17.66 -2.99
N LEU A 206 17.51 -16.35 -2.94
CA LEU A 206 16.81 -15.59 -3.97
C LEU A 206 17.51 -15.71 -5.34
N ARG A 207 18.85 -15.60 -5.35
CA ARG A 207 19.63 -15.73 -6.59
C ARG A 207 19.53 -17.13 -7.17
N GLN A 208 19.63 -18.15 -6.34
CA GLN A 208 19.44 -19.54 -6.76
C GLN A 208 18.05 -19.72 -7.37
N ARG A 209 17.00 -19.24 -6.70
CA ARG A 209 15.62 -19.38 -7.18
C ARG A 209 15.40 -18.71 -8.54
N ARG A 210 16.01 -17.54 -8.79
CA ARG A 210 15.95 -16.89 -10.11
C ARG A 210 16.61 -17.70 -11.21
N GLN A 211 17.78 -18.30 -10.92
CA GLN A 211 18.45 -19.18 -11.88
C GLN A 211 17.59 -20.41 -12.23
N GLU A 212 16.91 -20.98 -11.22
CA GLU A 212 15.97 -22.09 -11.43
C GLU A 212 14.76 -21.64 -12.30
N ASP A 213 14.21 -20.45 -12.06
CA ASP A 213 13.11 -19.90 -12.86
C ASP A 213 13.52 -19.60 -14.31
N ASP A 214 14.73 -19.05 -14.52
CA ASP A 214 15.24 -18.77 -15.86
C ASP A 214 15.47 -20.07 -16.64
N MET A 215 15.95 -21.13 -15.96
CA MET A 215 16.09 -22.45 -16.56
C MET A 215 14.73 -23.07 -16.92
N ILE A 216 13.71 -22.93 -16.06
CA ILE A 216 12.36 -23.43 -16.34
C ILE A 216 11.78 -22.73 -17.58
N LYS A 217 11.88 -21.40 -17.67
CA LYS A 217 11.42 -20.64 -18.84
C LYS A 217 12.12 -21.07 -20.11
N LEU A 218 13.42 -21.33 -20.07
CA LEU A 218 14.17 -21.79 -21.22
C LEU A 218 13.69 -23.17 -21.70
N VAL A 219 13.38 -24.09 -20.79
CA VAL A 219 12.82 -25.40 -21.12
C VAL A 219 11.43 -25.24 -21.74
N GLU A 220 10.56 -24.42 -21.15
CA GLU A 220 9.23 -24.14 -21.70
C GLU A 220 9.31 -23.51 -23.10
N GLU A 221 10.25 -22.59 -23.34
CA GLU A 221 10.49 -22.01 -24.67
C GLU A 221 10.99 -23.04 -25.68
N ILE A 222 11.85 -23.99 -25.28
CA ILE A 222 12.31 -25.07 -26.16
C ILE A 222 11.14 -25.98 -26.53
N ASP A 223 10.35 -26.43 -25.56
CA ASP A 223 9.19 -27.31 -25.79
C ASP A 223 8.17 -26.66 -26.75
N LEU A 224 7.88 -25.37 -26.57
CA LEU A 224 6.97 -24.63 -27.46
C LEU A 224 7.50 -24.51 -28.90
N ASN A 225 8.81 -24.32 -29.06
CA ASN A 225 9.44 -24.24 -30.38
C ASN A 225 9.54 -25.61 -31.08
N GLU A 226 9.70 -26.71 -30.32
CA GLU A 226 9.66 -28.06 -30.88
C GLU A 226 8.25 -28.43 -31.38
N ASP A 227 7.20 -28.05 -30.65
CA ASP A 227 5.80 -28.27 -31.04
C ASP A 227 5.40 -27.46 -32.31
N GLU A 228 5.89 -26.23 -32.47
CA GLU A 228 5.65 -25.45 -33.70
C GLU A 228 6.38 -26.02 -34.93
N ASN A 229 7.54 -26.66 -34.74
CA ASN A 229 8.34 -27.20 -35.84
C ASN A 229 7.76 -28.51 -36.42
N ILE A 230 7.05 -29.29 -35.59
CA ILE A 230 6.37 -30.54 -36.03
C ILE A 230 5.12 -30.24 -36.89
N GLY A 231 4.53 -29.04 -36.77
CA GLY A 231 3.36 -28.63 -37.56
C GLY A 231 3.64 -28.23 -39.01
N SER A 232 4.92 -28.07 -39.40
CA SER A 232 5.30 -27.56 -40.72
C SER A 232 5.70 -28.61 -41.76
N ASP A 233 5.77 -29.90 -41.38
CA ASP A 233 6.32 -30.97 -42.25
C ASP A 233 5.28 -31.95 -42.84
N PHE A 234 4.00 -31.58 -42.85
CA PHE A 234 2.97 -32.31 -43.62
C PHE A 234 2.58 -31.54 -44.88
N SER A 235 3.53 -31.41 -45.81
CA SER A 235 3.25 -31.20 -47.23
C SER A 235 3.85 -32.37 -48.01
N ILE A 236 3.10 -33.47 -48.13
CA ILE A 236 3.39 -34.49 -49.14
C ILE A 236 2.46 -34.24 -50.32
N GLU A 237 3.06 -33.77 -51.41
CA GLU A 237 2.48 -33.75 -52.75
C GLU A 237 2.18 -35.18 -53.25
N LEU A 238 0.91 -35.39 -53.61
CA LEU A 238 0.31 -36.14 -54.73
C LEU A 238 -0.89 -37.01 -54.32
#